data_AF-A0A0C5E6U5-F1
#
_entry.id   AF-A0A0C5E6U5-F1
#
_cell.length_a   1.000
_cell.length_b   1.000
_cell.length_c   1.000
_cell.angle_alpha   90.00
_cell.angle_beta   90.00
_cell.angle_gamma   90.00
#
_symmetry.space_group_name_H-M   'P 1'
#
loop_
_entity.id
_entity.type
_entity.pdbx_description
1 polymer ?
#
loop_
_entity_poly.entity_id
_entity_poly.type
_entity_poly.pdbx_seq_one_letter_code
_entity_poly.pdbx_strand_id
1 'polypeptide(L)'
;MALVLSLCSTAWAAQSKQETSYILLLKAQGLEREQSLAEAAVAARVAMEAGRKEGVNGIRAMLEGGTLLVNVLFKQGKYAEARAAAEEQLAYQAASAAQAPASSIRDYHGVGLLGVAIEASMLAGERAQVTRLQEKLFTLANPYAGLWRLAPDEPRLRYELAGLALPLLVGQWKLTQFEPAAKRDASARVRYTQALANGPLSAEITVYYDETQRARDATQRREVLNRYHGTPDNQARVSAMPDLPFDGLMSTKGGAQWEDEGEAVFKGIWTALNGDWRLQATVEFNVQDEARAREQLGTLFATLRWQGEHPLFRERTLAEQDREIDRLWAMPGGWREAGELAEQALPDGFFALEVARLNTVVGVSQYRRGALEDARRSLERALSAWRYNGGDPDGGLYQTALDHAADIAYRQGRNREAVALNRAFLEWQYSDALWGWQMPEGTDALVNRATGMQLPMRVGTYRLSYGAANRFYYENVQTGGQLGLSAGLKVSADDELESTLRRFMADTLHLQAGRLRKATFVPQSTGPEAASAVGRKWLFEVTGRTGDDTEADVDPLTGAQRPTPTGMAFWVVDRQDQRALLRAPLLRTGQTEAEASRIAQALSW
;
A
#
# COMPACT_ATOMS: atom_id res chain seq x y z
N MET A 1 -35.00 32.22 -59.74
CA MET A 1 -33.66 32.66 -60.13
C MET A 1 -33.17 33.63 -59.04
N ALA A 2 -32.04 33.29 -58.41
CA ALA A 2 -31.12 34.09 -57.57
C ALA A 2 -31.63 35.07 -56.47
N LEU A 3 -31.35 34.66 -55.22
CA LEU A 3 -30.76 35.37 -54.06
C LEU A 3 -30.91 36.89 -53.87
N VAL A 4 -31.35 37.27 -52.66
CA VAL A 4 -30.79 38.40 -51.88
C VAL A 4 -30.65 37.99 -50.39
N LEU A 5 -29.47 38.27 -49.85
CA LEU A 5 -29.03 38.11 -48.46
C LEU A 5 -29.77 39.05 -47.49
N SER A 6 -30.09 38.57 -46.29
CA SER A 6 -30.26 39.42 -45.11
C SER A 6 -29.50 38.80 -43.94
N LEU A 7 -28.47 39.52 -43.51
CA LEU A 7 -27.61 39.20 -42.37
C LEU A 7 -28.32 39.64 -41.08
N CYS A 8 -28.78 38.67 -40.30
CA CYS A 8 -29.10 38.90 -38.88
C CYS A 8 -27.81 38.91 -38.07
N SER A 9 -27.53 40.05 -37.46
CA SER A 9 -26.67 40.19 -36.30
C SER A 9 -27.35 39.54 -35.09
N THR A 10 -26.73 38.50 -34.52
CA THR A 10 -26.91 38.17 -33.10
C THR A 10 -25.53 38.09 -32.45
N ALA A 11 -25.31 39.03 -31.54
CA ALA A 11 -24.15 39.07 -30.69
C ALA A 11 -24.18 37.85 -29.75
N TRP A 12 -23.32 36.88 -29.99
CA TRP A 12 -22.92 35.91 -28.97
C TRP A 12 -21.88 36.60 -28.08
N ALA A 13 -22.29 36.94 -26.86
CA ALA A 13 -21.36 37.20 -25.78
C ALA A 13 -20.46 35.98 -25.62
N ALA A 14 -19.18 36.12 -25.98
CA ALA A 14 -18.17 35.11 -25.74
C ALA A 14 -18.08 34.89 -24.22
N GLN A 15 -18.64 33.79 -23.73
CA GLN A 15 -18.26 33.23 -22.44
C GLN A 15 -16.73 33.12 -22.45
N SER A 16 -16.04 33.83 -21.56
CA SER A 16 -14.60 33.71 -21.42
C SER A 16 -14.27 32.25 -21.23
N LYS A 17 -13.51 31.67 -22.17
CA LYS A 17 -13.11 30.27 -22.13
C LYS A 17 -12.35 30.06 -20.82
N GLN A 18 -12.98 29.42 -19.84
CA GLN A 18 -12.40 29.22 -18.53
C GLN A 18 -11.10 28.42 -18.72
N GLU A 19 -9.98 29.03 -18.37
CA GLU A 19 -8.68 28.39 -18.52
C GLU A 19 -8.60 27.18 -17.58
N THR A 20 -8.13 26.06 -18.10
CA THR A 20 -7.96 24.85 -17.28
C THR A 20 -6.90 25.06 -16.21
N SER A 21 -7.05 24.40 -15.07
CA SER A 21 -6.10 24.49 -13.94
C SER A 21 -4.64 24.26 -14.35
N TYR A 22 -4.41 23.37 -15.32
CA TYR A 22 -3.08 23.10 -15.87
C TYR A 22 -2.46 24.30 -16.61
N ILE A 23 -3.25 25.05 -17.39
CA ILE A 23 -2.76 26.26 -18.07
C ILE A 23 -2.39 27.33 -17.05
N LEU A 24 -3.18 27.47 -15.98
CA LEU A 24 -2.91 28.39 -14.89
C LEU A 24 -1.60 28.03 -14.16
N LEU A 25 -1.34 26.74 -13.94
CA LEU A 25 -0.07 26.27 -13.37
C LEU A 25 1.12 26.64 -14.25
N LEU A 26 1.04 26.40 -15.56
CA LEU A 26 2.12 26.74 -16.50
C LEU A 26 2.43 28.24 -16.52
N LYS A 27 1.39 29.09 -16.41
CA LYS A 27 1.56 30.54 -16.28
C LYS A 27 2.29 30.91 -14.99
N ALA A 28 1.90 30.32 -13.86
CA ALA A 28 2.58 30.56 -12.59
C ALA A 28 4.07 30.16 -12.64
N GLN A 29 4.39 29.03 -13.27
CA GLN A 29 5.78 28.58 -13.51
C GLN A 29 6.55 29.49 -14.48
N GLY A 30 5.86 30.10 -15.45
CA GLY A 30 6.44 31.13 -16.32
C GLY A 30 6.87 32.36 -15.52
N LEU A 31 5.94 32.89 -14.72
CA LEU A 31 6.19 34.07 -13.86
C LEU A 31 7.31 33.83 -12.84
N GLU A 32 7.42 32.60 -12.32
CA GLU A 32 8.50 32.24 -11.41
C GLU A 32 9.87 32.26 -12.10
N ARG A 33 9.98 31.71 -13.31
CA ARG A 33 11.21 31.76 -14.13
C ARG A 33 11.60 33.18 -14.53
N GLU A 34 10.60 34.05 -14.73
CA GLU A 34 10.78 35.48 -14.99
C GLU A 34 11.12 36.30 -13.73
N GLN A 35 11.24 35.65 -12.56
CA GLN A 35 11.51 36.28 -11.26
C GLN A 35 10.40 37.25 -10.78
N SER A 36 9.21 37.17 -11.36
CA SER A 36 8.01 37.92 -10.97
C SER A 36 7.30 37.24 -9.79
N LEU A 37 8.02 37.10 -8.66
CA LEU A 37 7.64 36.22 -7.55
C LEU A 37 6.27 36.55 -6.95
N ALA A 38 5.92 37.82 -6.78
CA ALA A 38 4.62 38.21 -6.22
C ALA A 38 3.45 37.75 -7.10
N GLU A 39 3.58 37.94 -8.41
CA GLU A 39 2.58 37.53 -9.40
C GLU A 39 2.54 36.00 -9.54
N ALA A 40 3.70 35.34 -9.51
CA ALA A 40 3.81 33.90 -9.51
C ALA A 40 3.07 33.27 -8.30
N ALA A 41 3.17 33.88 -7.10
CA ALA A 41 2.43 33.41 -5.92
C ALA A 41 0.91 33.52 -6.12
N VAL A 42 0.43 34.65 -6.65
CA VAL A 42 -1.00 34.83 -6.94
C VAL A 42 -1.47 33.80 -7.97
N ALA A 43 -0.74 33.64 -9.08
CA ALA A 43 -1.06 32.69 -10.12
C ALA A 43 -1.02 31.23 -9.63
N ALA A 44 -0.05 30.87 -8.79
CA ALA A 44 0.05 29.53 -8.21
C ALA A 44 -1.13 29.21 -7.30
N ARG A 45 -1.59 30.18 -6.48
CA ARG A 45 -2.81 30.03 -5.66
C ARG A 45 -4.05 29.82 -6.53
N VAL A 46 -4.21 30.61 -7.59
CA VAL A 46 -5.33 30.47 -8.53
C VAL A 46 -5.31 29.11 -9.22
N ALA A 47 -4.15 28.63 -9.66
CA ALA A 47 -3.99 27.30 -10.27
C ALA A 47 -4.34 26.17 -9.28
N MET A 48 -3.85 26.26 -8.04
CA MET A 48 -4.13 25.31 -6.97
C MET A 48 -5.63 25.22 -6.68
N GLU A 49 -6.30 26.37 -6.49
CA GLU A 49 -7.74 26.43 -6.21
C GLU A 49 -8.60 25.95 -7.38
N ALA A 50 -8.19 26.25 -8.63
CA ALA A 50 -8.82 25.71 -9.82
C ALA A 50 -8.67 24.17 -9.87
N GLY A 51 -7.47 23.65 -9.58
CA GLY A 51 -7.20 22.22 -9.50
C GLY A 51 -8.08 21.50 -8.47
N ARG A 52 -8.26 22.10 -7.28
CA ARG A 52 -9.18 21.59 -6.25
C ARG A 52 -10.62 21.48 -6.76
N LYS A 53 -11.11 22.45 -7.54
CA LYS A 53 -12.47 22.47 -8.11
C LYS A 53 -12.65 21.45 -9.24
N GLU A 54 -11.59 21.16 -10.00
CA GLU A 54 -11.60 20.20 -11.11
C GLU A 54 -11.48 18.72 -10.65
N GLY A 55 -11.24 18.47 -9.36
CA GLY A 55 -11.14 17.13 -8.80
C GLY A 55 -9.98 16.33 -9.41
N VAL A 56 -10.25 15.09 -9.83
CA VAL A 56 -9.23 14.17 -10.40
C VAL A 56 -8.50 14.79 -11.61
N ASN A 57 -9.22 15.55 -12.44
CA ASN A 57 -8.64 16.19 -13.63
C ASN A 57 -7.69 17.33 -13.28
N GLY A 58 -7.81 17.91 -12.08
CA GLY A 58 -7.00 19.03 -11.60
C GLY A 58 -5.88 18.63 -10.63
N ILE A 59 -5.66 17.33 -10.38
CA ILE A 59 -4.78 16.86 -9.30
C ILE A 59 -3.35 17.41 -9.43
N ARG A 60 -2.85 17.53 -10.66
CA ARG A 60 -1.52 18.06 -10.93
C ARG A 60 -1.41 19.54 -10.57
N ALA A 61 -2.35 20.36 -11.02
CA ALA A 61 -2.39 21.79 -10.70
C ALA A 61 -2.60 22.03 -9.20
N MET A 62 -3.40 21.20 -8.54
CA MET A 62 -3.57 21.23 -7.09
C MET A 62 -2.26 20.96 -6.35
N LEU A 63 -1.53 19.88 -6.69
CA LEU A 63 -0.30 19.49 -5.99
C LEU A 63 0.88 20.39 -6.34
N GLU A 64 1.18 20.55 -7.63
CA GLU A 64 2.32 21.34 -8.10
C GLU A 64 2.10 22.84 -7.88
N GLY A 65 0.87 23.32 -8.04
CA GLY A 65 0.53 24.73 -7.76
C GLY A 65 0.66 25.07 -6.27
N GLY A 66 0.25 24.15 -5.38
CA GLY A 66 0.46 24.30 -3.94
C GLY A 66 1.94 24.33 -3.56
N THR A 67 2.75 23.40 -4.10
CA THR A 67 4.21 23.40 -3.89
C THR A 67 4.86 24.68 -4.43
N LEU A 68 4.47 25.12 -5.63
CA LEU A 68 4.98 26.35 -6.23
C LEU A 68 4.65 27.58 -5.37
N LEU A 69 3.40 27.70 -4.88
CA LEU A 69 2.99 28.78 -3.99
C LEU A 69 3.89 28.86 -2.75
N VAL A 70 4.10 27.74 -2.08
CA VAL A 70 4.96 27.66 -0.89
C VAL A 70 6.39 28.10 -1.21
N ASN A 71 6.98 27.55 -2.27
CA ASN A 71 8.36 27.85 -2.67
C ASN A 71 8.54 29.33 -3.06
N VAL A 72 7.57 29.90 -3.78
CA VAL A 72 7.64 31.31 -4.21
C VAL A 72 7.46 32.27 -3.03
N LEU A 73 6.56 31.97 -2.08
CA LEU A 73 6.44 32.74 -0.84
C LEU A 73 7.72 32.66 0.00
N PHE A 74 8.35 31.49 0.03
CA PHE A 74 9.64 31.29 0.70
C PHE A 74 10.73 32.15 0.05
N LYS A 75 10.84 32.16 -1.29
CA LYS A 75 11.79 33.01 -2.04
C LYS A 75 11.57 34.52 -1.80
N GLN A 76 10.34 34.93 -1.52
CA GLN A 76 10.01 36.33 -1.16
C GLN A 76 10.38 36.70 0.28
N GLY A 77 10.86 35.77 1.10
CA GLY A 77 11.09 35.98 2.54
C GLY A 77 9.79 36.02 3.36
N LYS A 78 8.65 35.66 2.77
CA LYS A 78 7.34 35.61 3.45
C LYS A 78 7.15 34.29 4.18
N TYR A 79 8.02 34.01 5.14
CA TYR A 79 8.14 32.69 5.75
C TYR A 79 6.88 32.24 6.51
N ALA A 80 6.22 33.15 7.25
CA ALA A 80 4.97 32.82 7.93
C ALA A 80 3.83 32.47 6.94
N GLU A 81 3.76 33.17 5.81
CA GLU A 81 2.79 32.87 4.74
C GLU A 81 3.11 31.55 4.03
N ALA A 82 4.39 31.27 3.77
CA ALA A 82 4.83 30.01 3.18
C ALA A 82 4.48 28.81 4.09
N ARG A 83 4.71 28.94 5.40
CA ARG A 83 4.27 27.95 6.40
C ARG A 83 2.76 27.74 6.34
N ALA A 84 1.98 28.83 6.41
CA ALA A 84 0.52 28.74 6.40
C ALA A 84 -0.01 28.06 5.13
N ALA A 85 0.56 28.39 3.96
CA ALA A 85 0.20 27.76 2.69
C ALA A 85 0.54 26.26 2.65
N ALA A 86 1.69 25.84 3.19
CA ALA A 86 2.05 24.43 3.29
C ALA A 86 1.08 23.66 4.22
N GLU A 87 0.72 24.25 5.37
CA GLU A 87 -0.23 23.64 6.29
C GLU A 87 -1.65 23.55 5.71
N GLU A 88 -2.08 24.55 4.95
CA GLU A 88 -3.35 24.56 4.23
C GLU A 88 -3.41 23.38 3.24
N GLN A 89 -2.35 23.18 2.46
CA GLN A 89 -2.29 22.09 1.49
C GLN A 89 -2.32 20.72 2.16
N LEU A 90 -1.57 20.54 3.25
CA LEU A 90 -1.59 19.31 4.04
C LEU A 90 -2.96 19.02 4.65
N ALA A 91 -3.64 20.05 5.16
CA ALA A 91 -4.99 19.90 5.71
C ALA A 91 -6.00 19.50 4.63
N TYR A 92 -5.90 20.10 3.44
CA TYR A 92 -6.74 19.73 2.30
C TYR A 92 -6.52 18.28 1.86
N GLN A 93 -5.26 17.85 1.74
CA GLN A 93 -4.92 16.47 1.39
C GLN A 93 -5.43 15.47 2.42
N ALA A 94 -5.25 15.74 3.71
CA ALA A 94 -5.76 14.89 4.78
C ALA A 94 -7.30 14.77 4.75
N ALA A 95 -8.01 15.87 4.50
CA ALA A 95 -9.47 15.85 4.37
C ALA A 95 -9.94 15.06 3.13
N SER A 96 -9.20 15.16 2.01
CA SER A 96 -9.48 14.39 0.79
C SER A 96 -9.18 12.90 0.97
N ALA A 97 -8.12 12.55 1.69
CA ALA A 97 -7.74 11.16 1.96
C ALA A 97 -8.75 10.46 2.90
N ALA A 98 -9.34 11.18 3.85
CA ALA A 98 -10.39 10.65 4.73
C ALA A 98 -11.67 10.23 3.98
N GLN A 99 -11.86 10.69 2.73
CA GLN A 99 -13.01 10.37 1.89
C GLN A 99 -12.71 9.28 0.85
N ALA A 100 -11.45 8.86 0.71
CA ALA A 100 -11.03 7.80 -0.19
C ALA A 100 -10.90 6.46 0.57
N PRO A 101 -11.06 5.30 -0.10
CA PRO A 101 -10.66 4.01 0.48
C PRO A 101 -9.21 4.13 0.94
N ALA A 102 -8.89 3.62 2.13
CA ALA A 102 -7.60 3.80 2.77
C ALA A 102 -6.44 3.44 1.82
N SER A 103 -5.87 4.44 1.14
CA SER A 103 -4.63 4.28 0.40
C SER A 103 -3.51 4.50 1.41
N SER A 104 -2.80 3.42 1.73
CA SER A 104 -1.65 3.45 2.65
C SER A 104 -0.37 3.97 1.97
N ILE A 105 -0.49 4.61 0.80
CA ILE A 105 0.66 5.12 0.07
C ILE A 105 1.26 6.22 0.93
N ARG A 106 2.54 6.06 1.30
CA ARG A 106 3.28 7.08 2.06
C ARG A 106 3.19 8.41 1.33
N ASP A 107 2.74 9.45 2.04
CA ASP A 107 2.56 10.78 1.49
C ASP A 107 3.91 11.52 1.39
N TYR A 108 4.73 11.10 0.41
CA TYR A 108 6.04 11.70 0.15
C TYR A 108 5.93 13.20 -0.21
N HIS A 109 4.84 13.60 -0.87
CA HIS A 109 4.59 15.01 -1.21
C HIS A 109 4.33 15.83 0.06
N GLY A 110 3.47 15.33 0.95
CA GLY A 110 3.20 15.97 2.24
C GLY A 110 4.42 16.05 3.16
N VAL A 111 5.27 15.01 3.19
CA VAL A 111 6.56 15.06 3.93
C VAL A 111 7.47 16.17 3.41
N GLY A 112 7.58 16.32 2.08
CA GLY A 112 8.36 17.40 1.47
C GLY A 112 7.84 18.79 1.83
N LEU A 113 6.51 19.00 1.77
CA LEU A 113 5.87 20.26 2.17
C LEU A 113 6.08 20.59 3.66
N LEU A 114 6.01 19.59 4.54
CA LEU A 114 6.32 19.77 5.97
C LEU A 114 7.76 20.23 6.19
N GLY A 115 8.72 19.66 5.44
CA GLY A 115 10.12 20.10 5.51
C GLY A 115 10.29 21.59 5.21
N VAL A 116 9.62 22.09 4.16
CA VAL A 116 9.64 23.52 3.82
C VAL A 116 8.92 24.37 4.88
N ALA A 117 7.82 23.89 5.46
CA ALA A 117 7.12 24.59 6.54
C ALA A 117 7.97 24.71 7.81
N ILE A 118 8.72 23.66 8.16
CA ILE A 118 9.68 23.65 9.27
C ILE A 118 10.79 24.67 9.00
N GLU A 119 11.30 24.70 7.77
CA GLU A 119 12.33 25.65 7.34
C GLU A 119 11.85 27.10 7.44
N ALA A 120 10.67 27.38 6.91
CA ALA A 120 10.04 28.70 6.99
C ALA A 120 9.78 29.13 8.45
N SER A 121 9.27 28.23 9.29
CA SER A 121 9.06 28.51 10.73
C SER A 121 10.34 28.93 11.43
N MET A 122 11.46 28.26 11.11
CA MET A 122 12.75 28.57 11.70
C MET A 122 13.25 29.96 11.28
N LEU A 123 13.12 30.30 10.00
CA LEU A 123 13.52 31.61 9.47
C LEU A 123 12.60 32.75 9.95
N ALA A 124 11.34 32.44 10.26
CA ALA A 124 10.41 33.37 10.92
C ALA A 124 10.68 33.55 12.43
N GLY A 125 11.61 32.78 13.02
CA GLY A 125 11.89 32.79 14.46
C GLY A 125 10.82 32.07 15.31
N GLU A 126 9.93 31.31 14.68
CA GLU A 126 8.78 30.65 15.31
C GLU A 126 9.15 29.25 15.85
N ARG A 127 10.06 29.16 16.83
CA ARG A 127 10.55 27.86 17.35
C ARG A 127 9.46 26.91 17.85
N ALA A 128 8.39 27.43 18.45
CA ALA A 128 7.26 26.60 18.88
C ALA A 128 6.56 25.91 17.70
N GLN A 129 6.51 26.58 16.54
CA GLN A 129 5.95 26.00 15.31
C GLN A 129 6.87 24.92 14.73
N VAL A 130 8.19 25.11 14.82
CA VAL A 130 9.18 24.09 14.42
C VAL A 130 8.92 22.78 15.17
N THR A 131 8.81 22.83 16.50
CA THR A 131 8.54 21.63 17.32
C THR A 131 7.23 20.95 16.92
N ARG A 132 6.13 21.70 16.82
CA ARG A 132 4.82 21.16 16.41
C ARG A 132 4.86 20.51 15.03
N LEU A 133 5.56 21.13 14.07
CA LEU A 133 5.67 20.60 12.71
C LEU A 133 6.58 19.36 12.65
N GLN A 134 7.58 19.25 13.52
CA GLN A 134 8.42 18.04 13.64
C GLN A 134 7.66 16.86 14.25
N GLU A 135 6.77 17.10 15.22
CA GLU A 135 5.83 16.08 15.72
C GLU A 135 4.84 15.65 14.63
N LYS A 136 4.35 16.61 13.84
CA LYS A 136 3.51 16.33 12.67
C LYS A 136 4.26 15.55 11.59
N LEU A 137 5.55 15.84 11.37
CA LEU A 137 6.42 15.09 10.46
C LEU A 137 6.56 13.63 10.90
N PHE A 138 6.77 13.38 12.19
CA PHE A 138 6.81 12.01 12.74
C PHE A 138 5.49 11.28 12.51
N THR A 139 4.36 11.95 12.74
CA THR A 139 3.02 11.37 12.55
C THR A 139 2.74 11.06 11.08
N LEU A 140 3.07 11.98 10.17
CA LEU A 140 2.85 11.82 8.73
C LEU A 140 3.77 10.76 8.11
N ALA A 141 5.03 10.69 8.56
CA ALA A 141 5.95 9.63 8.16
C ALA A 141 5.48 8.23 8.57
N ASN A 142 4.57 8.16 9.56
CA ASN A 142 3.88 6.96 10.03
C ASN A 142 4.86 5.79 10.23
N PRO A 143 5.87 5.90 11.11
CA PRO A 143 6.78 4.79 11.36
C PRO A 143 6.06 3.63 12.05
N TYR A 144 6.49 2.40 11.75
CA TYR A 144 5.91 1.22 12.39
C TYR A 144 6.09 1.27 13.91
N ALA A 145 4.99 1.04 14.63
CA ALA A 145 4.93 1.18 16.07
C ALA A 145 5.98 0.29 16.76
N GLY A 146 6.71 0.86 17.71
CA GLY A 146 7.74 0.15 18.47
C GLY A 146 9.14 0.17 17.84
N LEU A 147 9.29 0.51 16.55
CA LEU A 147 10.61 0.69 15.93
C LEU A 147 11.15 2.10 16.16
N TRP A 148 10.27 3.09 16.01
CA TRP A 148 10.60 4.49 16.18
C TRP A 148 9.76 5.11 17.27
N ARG A 149 10.36 6.01 18.04
CA ARG A 149 9.66 6.82 19.03
C ARG A 149 10.18 8.23 19.02
N LEU A 150 9.28 9.17 19.27
CA LEU A 150 9.62 10.52 19.65
C LEU A 150 9.69 10.54 21.17
N ALA A 151 10.87 10.79 21.73
CA ALA A 151 11.04 10.74 23.18
C ALA A 151 10.27 11.92 23.84
N PRO A 152 9.47 11.66 24.89
CA PRO A 152 8.63 12.69 25.50
C PRO A 152 9.43 13.73 26.28
N ASP A 153 10.56 13.32 26.86
CA ASP A 153 11.36 14.16 27.78
C ASP A 153 12.58 14.82 27.10
N GLU A 154 13.01 14.29 25.94
CA GLU A 154 14.06 14.87 25.10
C GLU A 154 13.56 14.89 23.65
N PRO A 155 13.55 16.03 22.94
CA PRO A 155 13.08 16.12 21.56
C PRO A 155 14.03 15.40 20.60
N ARG A 156 13.94 14.07 20.61
CA ARG A 156 14.79 13.15 19.87
C ARG A 156 13.94 12.09 19.19
N LEU A 157 14.35 11.76 17.98
CA LEU A 157 13.90 10.60 17.26
C LEU A 157 14.77 9.41 17.67
N ARG A 158 14.15 8.34 18.20
CA ARG A 158 14.84 7.12 18.63
C ARG A 158 14.51 5.97 17.68
N TYR A 159 15.54 5.32 17.15
CA TYR A 159 15.43 4.05 16.44
C TYR A 159 15.84 2.91 17.38
N GLU A 160 14.84 2.21 17.93
CA GLU A 160 15.03 1.24 19.01
C GLU A 160 15.94 0.07 18.60
N LEU A 161 15.75 -0.48 17.40
CA LEU A 161 16.55 -1.61 16.92
C LEU A 161 18.03 -1.27 16.74
N ALA A 162 18.30 -0.11 16.14
CA ALA A 162 19.66 0.35 15.90
C ALA A 162 20.31 0.94 17.15
N GLY A 163 19.58 1.20 18.24
CA GLY A 163 20.12 1.94 19.40
C GLY A 163 20.52 3.38 19.07
N LEU A 164 19.93 3.96 18.02
CA LEU A 164 20.28 5.28 17.51
C LEU A 164 19.31 6.34 18.03
N ALA A 165 19.83 7.44 18.55
CA ALA A 165 19.05 8.60 18.95
C ALA A 165 19.56 9.87 18.28
N LEU A 166 18.64 10.54 17.60
CA LEU A 166 18.86 11.66 16.70
C LEU A 166 18.11 12.89 17.24
N PRO A 167 18.72 14.08 17.32
CA PRO A 167 18.03 15.27 17.79
C PRO A 167 16.96 15.73 16.79
N LEU A 168 15.89 16.39 17.25
CA LEU A 168 14.98 17.08 16.33
C LEU A 168 15.50 18.49 15.98
N LEU A 169 16.11 19.17 16.94
CA LEU A 169 16.64 20.53 16.80
C LEU A 169 17.94 20.68 17.61
N VAL A 170 18.99 21.27 17.00
CA VAL A 170 20.26 21.61 17.67
C VAL A 170 20.77 22.94 17.16
N GLY A 171 20.70 23.98 17.99
CA GLY A 171 21.08 25.32 17.56
C GLY A 171 20.20 25.80 16.40
N GLN A 172 20.79 25.86 15.19
CA GLN A 172 20.10 26.22 13.95
C GLN A 172 19.80 25.02 13.04
N TRP A 173 20.32 23.83 13.38
CA TRP A 173 19.97 22.58 12.71
C TRP A 173 18.57 22.15 13.07
N LYS A 174 17.77 21.84 12.05
CA LYS A 174 16.41 21.34 12.20
C LYS A 174 16.21 20.10 11.34
N LEU A 175 15.57 19.07 11.91
CA LEU A 175 15.07 17.92 11.16
C LEU A 175 13.94 18.38 10.22
N THR A 176 14.12 18.18 8.92
CA THR A 176 13.14 18.58 7.88
C THR A 176 12.60 17.39 7.08
N GLN A 177 13.25 16.24 7.13
CA GLN A 177 12.78 15.02 6.46
C GLN A 177 12.99 13.81 7.37
N PHE A 178 12.01 12.90 7.38
CA PHE A 178 12.09 11.63 8.08
C PHE A 178 11.40 10.55 7.25
N GLU A 179 12.17 9.53 6.88
CA GLU A 179 11.71 8.34 6.16
C GLU A 179 12.11 7.11 6.98
N PRO A 180 11.17 6.46 7.69
CA PRO A 180 11.48 5.25 8.44
C PRO A 180 11.70 4.06 7.50
N ALA A 181 12.61 3.16 7.89
CA ALA A 181 12.84 1.91 7.17
C ALA A 181 11.52 1.10 7.06
N ALA A 182 11.15 0.72 5.83
CA ALA A 182 9.93 -0.06 5.57
C ALA A 182 10.13 -1.57 5.81
N LYS A 183 11.37 -2.04 5.62
CA LYS A 183 11.78 -3.45 5.72
C LYS A 183 13.25 -3.53 6.17
N ARG A 184 13.70 -4.72 6.54
CA ARG A 184 15.03 -4.98 7.12
C ARG A 184 16.20 -4.50 6.27
N ASP A 185 16.16 -4.75 4.97
CA ASP A 185 17.17 -4.36 3.99
C ASP A 185 16.96 -2.94 3.45
N ALA A 186 15.92 -2.23 3.89
CA ALA A 186 15.70 -0.83 3.56
C ALA A 186 16.39 0.08 4.57
N SER A 187 16.76 1.27 4.10
CA SER A 187 17.31 2.30 4.96
C SER A 187 16.24 3.18 5.56
N ALA A 188 16.52 3.66 6.77
CA ALA A 188 15.89 4.84 7.32
C ALA A 188 16.73 6.06 6.96
N ARG A 189 16.07 7.16 6.62
CA ARG A 189 16.70 8.42 6.24
C ARG A 189 16.14 9.56 7.07
N VAL A 190 17.03 10.42 7.54
CA VAL A 190 16.68 11.72 8.11
C VAL A 190 17.48 12.82 7.43
N ARG A 191 16.89 14.00 7.27
CA ARG A 191 17.60 15.17 6.74
C ARG A 191 17.53 16.34 7.70
N TYR A 192 18.68 16.96 7.93
CA TYR A 192 18.81 18.22 8.63
C TYR A 192 19.19 19.32 7.66
N THR A 193 18.63 20.52 7.84
CA THR A 193 19.02 21.71 7.07
C THR A 193 19.29 22.89 7.99
N GLN A 194 20.14 23.79 7.53
CA GLN A 194 20.41 25.10 8.14
C GLN A 194 20.81 26.09 7.04
N ALA A 195 20.47 27.37 7.20
CA ALA A 195 20.93 28.42 6.31
C ALA A 195 22.33 28.91 6.74
N LEU A 196 23.25 29.03 5.79
CA LEU A 196 24.52 29.75 5.92
C LEU A 196 24.52 30.99 5.00
N ALA A 197 25.63 31.73 4.97
CA ALA A 197 25.70 33.01 4.26
C ALA A 197 25.65 32.84 2.74
N ASN A 198 26.30 31.79 2.20
CA ASN A 198 26.45 31.56 0.77
C ASN A 198 25.63 30.36 0.26
N GLY A 199 24.75 29.81 1.10
CA GLY A 199 23.86 28.71 0.70
C GLY A 199 23.36 27.86 1.87
N PRO A 200 22.57 26.83 1.58
CA PRO A 200 22.15 25.87 2.58
C PRO A 200 23.30 24.95 2.98
N LEU A 201 23.34 24.61 4.27
CA LEU A 201 24.07 23.47 4.80
C LEU A 201 23.06 22.36 5.06
N SER A 202 23.30 21.17 4.52
CA SER A 202 22.43 20.02 4.78
C SER A 202 23.21 18.78 5.18
N ALA A 203 22.60 17.96 6.04
CA ALA A 203 23.14 16.67 6.47
C ALA A 203 22.04 15.61 6.37
N GLU A 204 22.20 14.66 5.46
CA GLU A 204 21.36 13.47 5.35
C GLU A 204 22.02 12.32 6.10
N ILE A 205 21.34 11.77 7.10
CA ILE A 205 21.80 10.59 7.83
C ILE A 205 20.94 9.40 7.41
N THR A 206 21.59 8.40 6.84
CA THR A 206 20.97 7.15 6.39
C THR A 206 21.48 6.00 7.25
N VAL A 207 20.57 5.20 7.80
CA VAL A 207 20.89 4.07 8.68
C VAL A 207 20.19 2.82 8.16
N TYR A 208 20.93 1.72 8.04
CA TYR A 208 20.38 0.45 7.58
C TYR A 208 21.13 -0.73 8.16
N TYR A 209 20.44 -1.86 8.17
CA TYR A 209 20.99 -3.14 8.55
C TYR A 209 21.79 -3.70 7.37
N ASP A 210 23.07 -3.97 7.57
CA ASP A 210 23.96 -4.58 6.59
C ASP A 210 24.47 -5.91 7.14
N GLU A 211 23.63 -6.93 6.97
CA GLU A 211 23.89 -8.30 7.42
C GLU A 211 25.21 -8.87 6.89
N THR A 212 25.71 -8.36 5.75
CA THR A 212 26.98 -8.82 5.17
C THR A 212 28.19 -8.48 6.05
N GLN A 213 28.06 -7.56 7.01
CA GLN A 213 29.12 -7.23 7.96
C GLN A 213 29.35 -8.36 8.97
N ARG A 214 28.35 -9.20 9.25
CA ARG A 214 28.42 -10.23 10.30
C ARG A 214 29.53 -11.24 10.05
N ALA A 215 29.68 -11.68 8.81
CA ALA A 215 30.70 -12.65 8.39
C ALA A 215 32.09 -12.02 8.22
N ARG A 216 32.23 -10.70 8.40
CA ARG A 216 33.48 -9.98 8.17
C ARG A 216 34.23 -9.70 9.46
N ASP A 217 35.53 -9.95 9.43
CA ASP A 217 36.46 -9.51 10.47
C ASP A 217 36.74 -8.00 10.41
N ALA A 218 37.52 -7.48 11.37
CA ALA A 218 37.86 -6.07 11.44
C ALA A 218 38.65 -5.56 10.23
N THR A 219 39.49 -6.39 9.60
CA THR A 219 40.29 -6.00 8.42
C THR A 219 39.38 -5.87 7.21
N GLN A 220 38.52 -6.86 6.96
CA GLN A 220 37.55 -6.86 5.87
C GLN A 220 36.53 -5.73 6.02
N ARG A 221 36.08 -5.44 7.25
CA ARG A 221 35.22 -4.27 7.54
C ARG A 221 35.94 -2.96 7.21
N ARG A 222 37.25 -2.85 7.49
CA ARG A 222 38.05 -1.67 7.13
C ARG A 222 38.16 -1.50 5.62
N GLU A 223 38.44 -2.57 4.88
CA GLU A 223 38.50 -2.54 3.41
C GLU A 223 37.18 -2.07 2.77
N VAL A 224 36.06 -2.54 3.32
CA VAL A 224 34.72 -2.12 2.89
C VAL A 224 34.51 -0.63 3.07
N LEU A 225 34.96 -0.09 4.21
CA LEU A 225 34.91 1.34 4.50
C LEU A 225 35.86 2.15 3.61
N ASN A 226 37.02 1.61 3.24
CA ASN A 226 38.00 2.34 2.43
C ASN A 226 37.45 2.76 1.05
N ARG A 227 36.38 2.13 0.56
CA ARG A 227 35.68 2.53 -0.68
C ARG A 227 35.05 3.93 -0.62
N TYR A 228 34.88 4.49 0.57
CA TYR A 228 34.35 5.84 0.77
C TYR A 228 35.45 6.92 0.83
N HIS A 229 36.73 6.55 0.65
CA HIS A 229 37.79 7.55 0.52
C HIS A 229 37.66 8.33 -0.79
N GLY A 230 37.83 9.64 -0.70
CA GLY A 230 37.87 10.52 -1.87
C GLY A 230 39.24 10.54 -2.53
N THR A 231 39.40 11.42 -3.52
CA THR A 231 40.74 11.77 -4.04
C THR A 231 41.61 12.38 -2.94
N PRO A 232 42.95 12.38 -3.05
CA PRO A 232 43.85 12.90 -2.02
C PRO A 232 43.53 14.33 -1.56
N ASP A 233 43.25 15.24 -2.49
CA ASP A 233 42.93 16.65 -2.18
C ASP A 233 41.61 16.78 -1.40
N ASN A 234 40.59 16.02 -1.81
CA ASN A 234 39.31 15.98 -1.09
C ASN A 234 39.45 15.30 0.27
N GLN A 235 40.37 14.33 0.38
CA GLN A 235 40.66 13.65 1.63
C GLN A 235 41.30 14.61 2.65
N ALA A 236 42.19 15.51 2.23
CA ALA A 236 42.77 16.51 3.11
C ALA A 236 41.71 17.46 3.68
N ARG A 237 40.78 17.95 2.83
CA ARG A 237 39.67 18.81 3.26
C ARG A 237 38.75 18.10 4.26
N VAL A 238 38.30 16.89 3.94
CA VAL A 238 37.41 16.12 4.84
C VAL A 238 38.12 15.69 6.12
N SER A 239 39.44 15.47 6.09
CA SER A 239 40.23 15.17 7.29
C SER A 239 40.13 16.29 8.33
N ALA A 240 40.04 17.56 7.89
CA ALA A 240 39.88 18.72 8.77
C ALA A 240 38.44 18.92 9.31
N MET A 241 37.46 18.17 8.80
CA MET A 241 36.08 18.19 9.29
C MET A 241 35.90 17.34 10.54
N PRO A 242 34.90 17.62 11.41
CA PRO A 242 34.64 16.81 12.60
C PRO A 242 34.36 15.35 12.27
N ASP A 243 34.74 14.46 13.18
CA ASP A 243 34.41 13.03 13.11
C ASP A 243 33.02 12.75 13.70
N LEU A 244 32.46 11.58 13.38
CA LEU A 244 31.26 11.10 14.06
C LEU A 244 31.58 10.81 15.54
N PRO A 245 30.66 11.09 16.49
CA PRO A 245 30.95 11.07 17.93
C PRO A 245 30.92 9.65 18.54
N PHE A 246 31.15 8.62 17.73
CA PHE A 246 30.92 7.24 18.14
C PHE A 246 32.22 6.57 18.58
N ASP A 247 32.59 6.80 19.84
CA ASP A 247 33.83 6.26 20.40
C ASP A 247 33.90 4.73 20.27
N GLY A 248 35.04 4.24 19.79
CA GLY A 248 35.29 2.80 19.62
C GLY A 248 34.66 2.17 18.38
N LEU A 249 33.82 2.88 17.62
CA LEU A 249 33.24 2.36 16.37
C LEU A 249 34.20 2.53 15.19
N MET A 250 34.16 1.56 14.26
CA MET A 250 34.89 1.69 13.00
C MET A 250 34.21 2.73 12.12
N SER A 251 34.95 3.78 11.73
CA SER A 251 34.44 4.84 10.88
C SER A 251 35.47 5.27 9.84
N THR A 252 34.97 5.90 8.78
CA THR A 252 35.77 6.58 7.76
C THR A 252 35.03 7.82 7.28
N LYS A 253 35.77 8.72 6.64
CA LYS A 253 35.21 9.88 5.96
C LYS A 253 35.97 10.16 4.68
N GLY A 254 35.22 10.55 3.64
CA GLY A 254 35.75 11.03 2.37
C GLY A 254 34.83 12.11 1.80
N GLY A 255 35.15 12.62 0.63
CA GLY A 255 34.31 13.62 -0.01
C GLY A 255 34.69 13.91 -1.45
N ALA A 256 33.86 14.72 -2.08
CA ALA A 256 34.05 15.20 -3.43
C ALA A 256 33.56 16.65 -3.55
N GLN A 257 34.20 17.41 -4.43
CA GLN A 257 33.78 18.75 -4.82
C GLN A 257 33.29 18.73 -6.27
N TRP A 258 32.24 19.47 -6.57
CA TRP A 258 31.78 19.74 -7.93
C TRP A 258 31.21 21.17 -8.02
N GLU A 259 30.83 21.56 -9.23
CA GLU A 259 30.20 22.86 -9.52
C GLU A 259 28.70 22.67 -9.68
N ASP A 260 27.90 23.44 -8.94
CA ASP A 260 26.44 23.45 -8.99
C ASP A 260 25.96 24.87 -9.26
N GLU A 261 25.27 25.09 -10.38
CA GLU A 261 24.80 26.41 -10.82
C GLU A 261 25.89 27.53 -10.82
N GLY A 262 27.16 27.16 -11.07
CA GLY A 262 28.30 28.10 -11.08
C GLY A 262 28.96 28.32 -9.72
N GLU A 263 28.43 27.69 -8.66
CA GLU A 263 28.98 27.74 -7.31
C GLU A 263 29.71 26.44 -6.96
N ALA A 264 30.85 26.56 -6.28
CA ALA A 264 31.60 25.39 -5.83
C ALA A 264 30.92 24.76 -4.60
N VAL A 265 30.45 23.51 -4.74
CA VAL A 265 29.79 22.75 -3.68
C VAL A 265 30.66 21.57 -3.26
N PHE A 266 30.66 21.29 -1.96
CA PHE A 266 31.35 20.15 -1.38
C PHE A 266 30.37 19.14 -0.78
N LYS A 267 30.61 17.84 -1.01
CA LYS A 267 29.92 16.72 -0.37
C LYS A 267 30.89 15.89 0.44
N GLY A 268 30.69 15.89 1.75
CA GLY A 268 31.35 14.96 2.65
C GLY A 268 30.49 13.73 2.89
N ILE A 269 31.12 12.58 3.02
CA ILE A 269 30.48 11.31 3.39
C ILE A 269 31.23 10.75 4.59
N TRP A 270 30.52 10.54 5.69
CA TRP A 270 30.99 9.82 6.87
C TRP A 270 30.25 8.50 6.93
N THR A 271 30.98 7.41 7.13
CA THR A 271 30.41 6.08 7.26
C THR A 271 30.92 5.45 8.55
N ALA A 272 30.01 4.93 9.38
CA ALA A 272 30.34 4.21 10.61
C ALA A 272 29.62 2.87 10.68
N LEU A 273 30.25 1.90 11.33
CA LEU A 273 29.69 0.57 11.59
C LEU A 273 29.51 0.36 13.10
N ASN A 274 28.33 -0.13 13.48
CA ASN A 274 28.03 -0.63 14.81
C ASN A 274 27.48 -2.05 14.64
N GLY A 275 28.31 -3.06 14.95
CA GLY A 275 28.10 -4.47 14.59
C GLY A 275 27.58 -4.69 13.17
N ASP A 276 26.31 -5.02 13.02
CA ASP A 276 25.65 -5.31 11.72
C ASP A 276 24.92 -4.09 11.13
N TRP A 277 24.98 -2.94 11.78
CA TRP A 277 24.38 -1.71 11.31
C TRP A 277 25.40 -0.77 10.66
N ARG A 278 24.97 -0.11 9.58
CA ARG A 278 25.73 0.93 8.92
C ARG A 278 24.99 2.27 8.97
N LEU A 279 25.70 3.30 9.39
CA LEU A 279 25.26 4.69 9.30
C LEU A 279 26.12 5.40 8.26
N GLN A 280 25.47 6.15 7.38
CA GLN A 280 26.11 7.05 6.43
C GLN A 280 25.54 8.46 6.63
N ALA A 281 26.40 9.42 6.96
CA ALA A 281 26.05 10.84 6.98
C ALA A 281 26.62 11.50 5.73
N THR A 282 25.76 12.10 4.92
CA THR A 282 26.11 12.83 3.71
C THR A 282 25.86 14.32 3.97
N VAL A 283 26.90 15.15 3.89
CA VAL A 283 26.82 16.58 4.20
C VAL A 283 27.16 17.37 2.95
N GLU A 284 26.34 18.37 2.63
CA GLU A 284 26.51 19.25 1.46
C GLU A 284 26.51 20.72 1.89
N PHE A 285 27.47 21.51 1.37
CA PHE A 285 27.59 22.94 1.62
C PHE A 285 28.39 23.67 0.53
N ASN A 286 28.20 24.98 0.40
CA ASN A 286 29.02 25.83 -0.48
C ASN A 286 30.44 25.97 0.08
N VAL A 287 31.46 25.75 -0.75
CA VAL A 287 32.88 25.78 -0.37
C VAL A 287 33.30 27.09 0.33
N GLN A 288 32.66 28.22 0.03
CA GLN A 288 32.92 29.51 0.68
C GLN A 288 32.55 29.51 2.17
N ASP A 289 31.63 28.64 2.58
CA ASP A 289 31.15 28.51 3.96
C ASP A 289 31.90 27.45 4.78
N GLU A 290 33.01 26.89 4.29
CA GLU A 290 33.67 25.70 4.88
C GLU A 290 33.95 25.85 6.39
N ALA A 291 34.52 26.98 6.83
CA ALA A 291 34.85 27.18 8.25
C ALA A 291 33.61 27.15 9.14
N ARG A 292 32.51 27.75 8.69
CA ARG A 292 31.24 27.74 9.40
C ARG A 292 30.58 26.37 9.33
N ALA A 293 30.61 25.72 8.16
CA ALA A 293 30.10 24.37 7.99
C ALA A 293 30.78 23.39 8.96
N ARG A 294 32.11 23.49 9.13
CA ARG A 294 32.90 22.70 10.07
C ARG A 294 32.42 22.87 11.53
N GLU A 295 32.25 24.12 11.97
CA GLU A 295 31.78 24.45 13.32
C GLU A 295 30.35 23.92 13.57
N GLN A 296 29.44 24.18 12.63
CA GLN A 296 28.04 23.77 12.76
C GLN A 296 27.89 22.26 12.67
N LEU A 297 28.67 21.59 11.82
CA LEU A 297 28.68 20.13 11.73
C LEU A 297 29.18 19.51 13.04
N GLY A 298 30.21 20.10 13.67
CA GLY A 298 30.70 19.63 14.97
C GLY A 298 29.63 19.69 16.05
N THR A 299 28.80 20.73 16.02
CA THR A 299 27.66 20.89 16.93
C THR A 299 26.60 19.81 16.70
N LEU A 300 26.23 19.53 15.44
CA LEU A 300 25.26 18.47 15.12
C LEU A 300 25.81 17.10 15.53
N PHE A 301 27.04 16.77 15.10
CA PHE A 301 27.66 15.48 15.35
C PHE A 301 27.81 15.20 16.83
N ALA A 302 28.21 16.16 17.66
CA ALA A 302 28.33 15.98 19.11
C ALA A 302 27.02 15.55 19.81
N THR A 303 25.86 15.74 19.18
CA THR A 303 24.56 15.36 19.75
C THR A 303 24.04 14.00 19.30
N LEU A 304 24.65 13.38 18.27
CA LEU A 304 24.25 12.07 17.80
C LEU A 304 24.63 11.02 18.86
N ARG A 305 23.72 10.12 19.19
CA ARG A 305 23.97 9.03 20.13
C ARG A 305 23.69 7.71 19.43
N TRP A 306 24.64 6.79 19.50
CA TRP A 306 24.46 5.44 18.98
C TRP A 306 24.95 4.47 20.05
N GLN A 307 24.02 4.01 20.89
CA GLN A 307 24.31 3.19 22.06
C GLN A 307 23.55 1.88 21.98
N GLY A 308 24.30 0.79 22.05
CA GLY A 308 23.76 -0.55 21.89
C GLY A 308 23.42 -0.87 20.44
N GLU A 309 23.30 -2.16 20.19
CA GLU A 309 22.72 -2.70 18.97
C GLU A 309 21.87 -3.91 19.37
N HIS A 310 20.76 -4.11 18.66
CA HIS A 310 20.02 -5.35 18.76
C HIS A 310 20.40 -6.23 17.57
N PRO A 311 21.01 -7.40 17.81
CA PRO A 311 21.12 -8.42 16.77
C PRO A 311 19.72 -8.77 16.28
N LEU A 312 19.49 -8.67 14.97
CA LEU A 312 18.15 -8.90 14.40
C LEU A 312 17.85 -10.38 14.14
N PHE A 313 18.78 -11.27 14.49
CA PHE A 313 18.57 -12.72 14.51
C PHE A 313 19.62 -13.42 15.38
N ARG A 314 19.30 -14.62 15.83
CA ARG A 314 20.17 -15.42 16.71
C ARG A 314 21.13 -16.29 15.89
N GLU A 315 20.64 -17.46 15.48
CA GLU A 315 21.42 -18.51 14.80
C GLU A 315 21.24 -18.52 13.28
N ARG A 316 20.01 -18.30 12.80
CA ARG A 316 19.65 -18.30 11.37
C ARG A 316 19.07 -16.97 10.96
N THR A 317 19.40 -16.52 9.75
CA THR A 317 18.86 -15.25 9.22
C THR A 317 17.34 -15.37 9.06
N LEU A 318 16.60 -14.27 9.19
CA LEU A 318 15.16 -14.34 8.93
C LEU A 318 14.89 -14.75 7.47
N ALA A 319 15.73 -14.34 6.52
CA ALA A 319 15.61 -14.76 5.12
C ALA A 319 15.76 -16.29 4.95
N GLU A 320 16.65 -16.94 5.71
CA GLU A 320 16.79 -18.40 5.72
C GLU A 320 15.59 -19.09 6.37
N GLN A 321 15.06 -18.51 7.46
CA GLN A 321 13.86 -19.00 8.12
C GLN A 321 12.65 -18.88 7.19
N ASP A 322 12.49 -17.74 6.51
CA ASP A 322 11.41 -17.46 5.58
C ASP A 322 11.38 -18.43 4.40
N ARG A 323 12.52 -18.68 3.76
CA ARG A 323 12.61 -19.66 2.65
C ARG A 323 12.19 -21.06 3.06
N GLU A 324 12.57 -21.47 4.27
CA GLU A 324 12.20 -22.78 4.80
C GLU A 324 10.70 -22.83 5.13
N ILE A 325 10.16 -21.77 5.72
CA ILE A 325 8.71 -21.62 5.94
C ILE A 325 7.95 -21.70 4.62
N ASP A 326 8.38 -21.00 3.56
CA ASP A 326 7.73 -21.02 2.24
C ASP A 326 7.76 -22.42 1.63
N ARG A 327 8.91 -23.10 1.72
CA ARG A 327 9.07 -24.47 1.22
C ARG A 327 8.10 -25.42 1.92
N LEU A 328 8.00 -25.35 3.25
CA LEU A 328 7.07 -26.17 4.04
C LEU A 328 5.61 -25.80 3.73
N TRP A 329 5.32 -24.51 3.63
CA TRP A 329 3.98 -23.99 3.36
C TRP A 329 3.44 -24.46 2.00
N ALA A 330 4.30 -24.53 0.98
CA ALA A 330 3.94 -24.98 -0.36
C ALA A 330 3.68 -26.49 -0.45
N MET A 331 4.09 -27.29 0.55
CA MET A 331 3.90 -28.74 0.52
C MET A 331 2.49 -29.14 1.02
N PRO A 332 1.86 -30.16 0.41
CA PRO A 332 0.60 -30.72 0.90
C PRO A 332 0.71 -31.13 2.38
N GLY A 333 -0.09 -30.50 3.25
CA GLY A 333 -0.07 -30.77 4.69
C GLY A 333 1.09 -30.15 5.48
N GLY A 334 2.01 -29.43 4.83
CA GLY A 334 3.18 -28.81 5.48
C GLY A 334 2.87 -27.55 6.31
N TRP A 335 1.62 -27.08 6.30
CA TRP A 335 1.14 -25.92 7.07
C TRP A 335 1.41 -26.03 8.58
N ARG A 336 1.45 -27.24 9.15
CA ARG A 336 1.72 -27.43 10.58
C ARG A 336 3.17 -27.08 10.91
N GLU A 337 4.10 -27.68 10.18
CA GLU A 337 5.54 -27.50 10.35
C GLU A 337 5.96 -26.07 9.98
N ALA A 338 5.37 -25.51 8.91
CA ALA A 338 5.52 -24.10 8.56
C ALA A 338 5.06 -23.17 9.71
N GLY A 339 3.94 -23.49 10.35
CA GLY A 339 3.43 -22.75 11.50
C GLY A 339 4.33 -22.83 12.73
N GLU A 340 4.87 -24.01 13.04
CA GLU A 340 5.80 -24.21 14.16
C GLU A 340 7.11 -23.43 13.94
N LEU A 341 7.65 -23.47 12.71
CA LEU A 341 8.84 -22.72 12.36
C LEU A 341 8.58 -21.20 12.36
N ALA A 342 7.43 -20.75 11.84
CA ALA A 342 7.04 -19.35 11.89
C ALA A 342 6.86 -18.84 13.32
N GLU A 343 6.33 -19.67 14.23
CA GLU A 343 6.19 -19.33 15.64
C GLU A 343 7.55 -19.17 16.33
N GLN A 344 8.53 -20.02 15.98
CA GLN A 344 9.91 -19.90 16.45
C GLN A 344 10.61 -18.65 15.91
N ALA A 345 10.25 -18.22 14.69
CA ALA A 345 10.81 -17.05 14.01
C ALA A 345 10.22 -15.72 14.50
N LEU A 346 9.06 -15.71 15.17
CA LEU A 346 8.38 -14.49 15.62
C LEU A 346 9.28 -13.52 16.41
N PRO A 347 10.17 -13.95 17.32
CA PRO A 347 11.06 -13.04 18.05
C PRO A 347 12.08 -12.32 17.16
N ASP A 348 12.36 -12.83 15.96
CA ASP A 348 13.30 -12.24 15.00
C ASP A 348 12.58 -11.34 13.97
N GLY A 349 11.23 -11.35 13.94
CA GLY A 349 10.41 -10.52 13.06
C GLY A 349 10.09 -9.15 13.68
N PHE A 350 10.74 -8.10 13.20
CA PHE A 350 10.60 -6.74 13.74
C PHE A 350 9.87 -5.78 12.80
N PHE A 351 10.02 -5.98 11.49
CA PHE A 351 9.41 -5.11 10.49
C PHE A 351 7.96 -5.54 10.20
N ALA A 352 7.13 -4.59 9.81
CA ALA A 352 5.69 -4.82 9.63
C ALA A 352 5.39 -6.01 8.70
N LEU A 353 6.07 -6.13 7.56
CA LEU A 353 5.88 -7.27 6.64
C LEU A 353 6.29 -8.61 7.26
N GLU A 354 7.37 -8.64 8.04
CA GLU A 354 7.84 -9.84 8.75
C GLU A 354 6.81 -10.27 9.79
N VAL A 355 6.33 -9.32 10.60
CA VAL A 355 5.27 -9.54 11.58
C VAL A 355 4.00 -10.04 10.88
N ALA A 356 3.62 -9.43 9.77
CA ALA A 356 2.42 -9.78 9.03
C ALA A 356 2.49 -11.20 8.47
N ARG A 357 3.59 -11.54 7.80
CA ARG A 357 3.86 -12.87 7.22
C ARG A 357 3.87 -13.95 8.29
N LEU A 358 4.72 -13.82 9.31
CA LEU A 358 4.89 -14.85 10.34
C LEU A 358 3.58 -15.09 11.10
N ASN A 359 2.88 -14.04 11.51
CA ASN A 359 1.60 -14.20 12.21
C ASN A 359 0.49 -14.76 11.31
N THR A 360 0.54 -14.54 9.99
CA THR A 360 -0.38 -15.18 9.05
C THR A 360 -0.18 -16.69 9.05
N VAL A 361 1.05 -17.15 8.85
CA VAL A 361 1.40 -18.58 8.81
C VAL A 361 1.06 -19.27 10.14
N VAL A 362 1.42 -18.65 11.27
CA VAL A 362 1.07 -19.14 12.62
C VAL A 362 -0.45 -19.22 12.80
N GLY A 363 -1.17 -18.15 12.43
CA GLY A 363 -2.63 -18.07 12.58
C GLY A 363 -3.36 -19.13 11.78
N VAL A 364 -2.95 -19.39 10.54
CA VAL A 364 -3.54 -20.46 9.72
C VAL A 364 -3.23 -21.83 10.29
N SER A 365 -2.00 -22.07 10.76
CA SER A 365 -1.66 -23.34 11.42
C SER A 365 -2.50 -23.59 12.67
N GLN A 366 -2.73 -22.56 13.49
CA GLN A 366 -3.62 -22.62 14.66
C GLN A 366 -5.07 -22.88 14.25
N TYR A 367 -5.55 -22.21 13.20
CA TYR A 367 -6.90 -22.39 12.65
C TYR A 367 -7.13 -23.84 12.20
N ARG A 368 -6.18 -24.42 11.45
CA ARG A 368 -6.25 -25.80 10.95
C ARG A 368 -6.23 -26.83 12.08
N ARG A 369 -5.59 -26.52 13.22
CA ARG A 369 -5.63 -27.34 14.45
C ARG A 369 -6.91 -27.15 15.28
N GLY A 370 -7.79 -26.22 14.90
CA GLY A 370 -9.02 -25.90 15.65
C GLY A 370 -8.83 -24.93 16.81
N ALA A 371 -7.63 -24.35 16.99
CA ALA A 371 -7.33 -23.38 18.04
C ALA A 371 -7.78 -21.96 17.62
N LEU A 372 -9.11 -21.75 17.53
CA LEU A 372 -9.69 -20.54 16.92
C LEU A 372 -9.34 -19.24 17.63
N GLU A 373 -9.28 -19.23 18.97
CA GLU A 373 -8.93 -18.02 19.73
C GLU A 373 -7.45 -17.64 19.55
N ASP A 374 -6.56 -18.60 19.43
CA ASP A 374 -5.15 -18.35 19.19
C ASP A 374 -4.95 -17.86 17.76
N ALA A 375 -5.59 -18.54 16.81
CA ALA A 375 -5.62 -18.15 15.40
C ALA A 375 -6.12 -16.72 15.22
N ARG A 376 -7.20 -16.35 15.92
CA ARG A 376 -7.74 -14.99 15.93
C ARG A 376 -6.69 -13.96 16.35
N ARG A 377 -6.03 -14.17 17.49
CA ARG A 377 -5.03 -13.23 18.01
C ARG A 377 -3.83 -13.08 17.06
N SER A 378 -3.37 -14.17 16.47
CA SER A 378 -2.29 -14.15 15.48
C SER A 378 -2.73 -13.39 14.22
N LEU A 379 -3.90 -13.72 13.67
CA LEU A 379 -4.41 -13.07 12.45
C LEU A 379 -4.76 -11.59 12.66
N GLU A 380 -5.22 -11.18 13.83
CA GLU A 380 -5.42 -9.75 14.17
C GLU A 380 -4.09 -8.97 14.12
N ARG A 381 -3.02 -9.54 14.67
CA ARG A 381 -1.67 -8.95 14.57
C ARG A 381 -1.21 -8.90 13.11
N ALA A 382 -1.43 -9.97 12.36
CA ALA A 382 -1.08 -10.04 10.95
C ALA A 382 -1.80 -8.96 10.13
N LEU A 383 -3.12 -8.87 10.25
CA LEU A 383 -3.95 -7.92 9.51
C LEU A 383 -3.60 -6.46 9.86
N SER A 384 -3.31 -6.16 11.13
CA SER A 384 -2.85 -4.82 11.51
C SER A 384 -1.54 -4.46 10.80
N ALA A 385 -0.60 -5.40 10.71
CA ALA A 385 0.70 -5.19 10.08
C ALA A 385 0.61 -5.17 8.53
N TRP A 386 -0.27 -5.97 7.93
CA TRP A 386 -0.57 -5.89 6.49
C TRP A 386 -1.18 -4.53 6.13
N ARG A 387 -2.15 -4.03 6.90
CA ARG A 387 -2.79 -2.73 6.67
C ARG A 387 -1.79 -1.58 6.73
N TYR A 388 -0.81 -1.65 7.62
CA TYR A 388 0.28 -0.66 7.68
C TYR A 388 1.06 -0.58 6.36
N ASN A 389 1.26 -1.70 5.66
CA ASN A 389 1.98 -1.75 4.39
C ASN A 389 1.09 -1.55 3.14
N GLY A 390 -0.23 -1.43 3.30
CA GLY A 390 -1.16 -1.37 2.18
C GLY A 390 -1.62 -2.70 1.62
N GLY A 391 -1.45 -3.77 2.40
CA GLY A 391 -1.66 -5.13 1.94
C GLY A 391 -0.37 -5.78 1.44
N ASP A 392 -0.54 -6.75 0.56
CA ASP A 392 0.51 -7.57 -0.04
C ASP A 392 0.44 -7.41 -1.57
N PRO A 393 1.42 -6.78 -2.24
CA PRO A 393 1.38 -6.56 -3.69
C PRO A 393 1.23 -7.85 -4.50
N ASP A 394 1.76 -8.96 -3.98
CA ASP A 394 1.70 -10.29 -4.61
C ASP A 394 0.49 -11.12 -4.13
N GLY A 395 -0.26 -10.60 -3.15
CA GLY A 395 -1.62 -10.98 -2.77
C GLY A 395 -1.83 -12.31 -2.04
N GLY A 396 -0.83 -13.20 -1.99
CA GLY A 396 -1.01 -14.56 -1.49
C GLY A 396 -1.33 -14.65 0.01
N LEU A 397 -0.55 -13.95 0.85
CA LEU A 397 -0.67 -14.10 2.30
C LEU A 397 -1.68 -13.15 2.92
N TYR A 398 -1.82 -11.93 2.39
CA TYR A 398 -2.83 -11.00 2.90
C TYR A 398 -4.26 -11.50 2.66
N GLN A 399 -4.53 -12.04 1.46
CA GLN A 399 -5.78 -12.72 1.17
C GLN A 399 -6.03 -13.87 2.15
N THR A 400 -5.03 -14.73 2.35
CA THR A 400 -5.11 -15.85 3.29
C THR A 400 -5.45 -15.36 4.70
N ALA A 401 -4.83 -14.28 5.17
CA ALA A 401 -5.10 -13.72 6.49
C ALA A 401 -6.56 -13.22 6.62
N LEU A 402 -7.07 -12.50 5.62
CA LEU A 402 -8.46 -12.01 5.59
C LEU A 402 -9.46 -13.17 5.59
N ASP A 403 -9.19 -14.21 4.80
CA ASP A 403 -10.08 -15.37 4.62
C ASP A 403 -10.28 -16.14 5.93
N HIS A 404 -9.16 -16.48 6.57
CA HIS A 404 -9.21 -17.22 7.83
C HIS A 404 -9.75 -16.35 8.97
N ALA A 405 -9.43 -15.06 9.02
CA ALA A 405 -9.98 -14.16 10.03
C ALA A 405 -11.51 -14.00 9.88
N ALA A 406 -12.00 -13.84 8.65
CA ALA A 406 -13.43 -13.72 8.37
C ALA A 406 -14.19 -15.00 8.73
N ASP A 407 -13.61 -16.18 8.44
CA ASP A 407 -14.21 -17.46 8.82
C ASP A 407 -14.25 -17.66 10.34
N ILE A 408 -13.17 -17.31 11.06
CA ILE A 408 -13.13 -17.36 12.53
C ILE A 408 -14.20 -16.44 13.11
N ALA A 409 -14.27 -15.19 12.66
CA ALA A 409 -15.27 -14.24 13.12
C ALA A 409 -16.69 -14.78 12.93
N TYR A 410 -16.99 -15.36 11.76
CA TYR A 410 -18.28 -15.98 11.49
C TYR A 410 -18.59 -17.15 12.43
N ARG A 411 -17.64 -18.09 12.61
CA ARG A 411 -17.82 -19.25 13.48
C ARG A 411 -18.04 -18.88 14.95
N GLN A 412 -17.61 -17.70 15.34
CA GLN A 412 -17.79 -17.13 16.68
C GLN A 412 -19.03 -16.22 16.79
N GLY A 413 -19.86 -16.13 15.75
CA GLY A 413 -21.06 -15.29 15.72
C GLY A 413 -20.79 -13.79 15.52
N ARG A 414 -19.54 -13.39 15.23
CA ARG A 414 -19.12 -12.01 14.98
C ARG A 414 -19.39 -11.60 13.51
N ASN A 415 -20.65 -11.72 13.08
CA ASN A 415 -21.04 -11.57 11.67
C ASN A 415 -20.67 -10.21 11.05
N ARG A 416 -20.81 -9.11 11.80
CA ARG A 416 -20.45 -7.76 11.32
C ARG A 416 -18.97 -7.65 10.96
N GLU A 417 -18.12 -8.26 11.79
CA GLU A 417 -16.68 -8.28 11.55
C GLU A 417 -16.31 -9.19 10.37
N ALA A 418 -16.94 -10.36 10.27
CA ALA A 418 -16.75 -11.24 9.11
C ALA A 418 -17.10 -10.53 7.80
N VAL A 419 -18.20 -9.78 7.75
CA VAL A 419 -18.58 -8.96 6.59
C VAL A 419 -17.56 -7.84 6.34
N ALA A 420 -17.12 -7.13 7.37
CA ALA A 420 -16.11 -6.07 7.23
C ALA A 420 -14.78 -6.60 6.66
N LEU A 421 -14.35 -7.80 7.06
CA LEU A 421 -13.15 -8.46 6.54
C LEU A 421 -13.31 -8.89 5.07
N ASN A 422 -14.48 -9.42 4.68
CA ASN A 422 -14.75 -9.74 3.26
C ASN A 422 -14.86 -8.49 2.39
N ARG A 423 -15.40 -7.40 2.93
CA ARG A 423 -15.40 -6.09 2.27
C ARG A 423 -13.97 -5.61 2.02
N ALA A 424 -13.11 -5.64 3.05
CA ALA A 424 -11.71 -5.26 2.93
C ALA A 424 -10.96 -6.10 1.88
N PHE A 425 -11.28 -7.39 1.78
CA PHE A 425 -10.75 -8.27 0.72
C PHE A 425 -11.13 -7.78 -0.69
N LEU A 426 -12.42 -7.53 -0.92
CA LEU A 426 -12.92 -7.08 -2.23
C LEU A 426 -12.45 -5.66 -2.60
N GLU A 427 -12.32 -4.77 -1.62
CA GLU A 427 -11.79 -3.41 -1.81
C GLU A 427 -10.29 -3.43 -2.11
N TRP A 428 -9.51 -4.29 -1.45
CA TRP A 428 -8.08 -4.41 -1.68
C TRP A 428 -7.76 -4.98 -3.08
N GLN A 429 -8.53 -5.96 -3.55
CA GLN A 429 -8.30 -6.54 -4.88
C GLN A 429 -8.68 -5.62 -6.06
N TYR A 430 -9.26 -4.43 -5.79
CA TYR A 430 -10.02 -3.60 -6.72
C TYR A 430 -9.64 -3.80 -8.20
N SER A 431 -10.59 -4.30 -8.97
CA SER A 431 -10.39 -4.73 -10.36
C SER A 431 -11.48 -4.16 -11.26
N ASP A 432 -11.17 -4.03 -12.55
CA ASP A 432 -12.14 -3.77 -13.62
C ASP A 432 -13.29 -4.79 -13.61
N ALA A 433 -13.09 -5.97 -13.00
CA ALA A 433 -14.14 -6.97 -12.79
C ALA A 433 -15.34 -6.45 -11.98
N LEU A 434 -15.14 -5.41 -11.17
CA LEU A 434 -16.18 -4.76 -10.36
C LEU A 434 -16.85 -3.56 -11.08
N TRP A 435 -16.51 -3.28 -12.35
CA TRP A 435 -17.19 -2.22 -13.11
C TRP A 435 -18.69 -2.49 -13.22
N GLY A 436 -19.50 -1.46 -12.92
CA GLY A 436 -20.95 -1.59 -12.85
C GLY A 436 -21.48 -2.17 -11.54
N TRP A 437 -20.58 -2.58 -10.63
CA TRP A 437 -20.91 -3.00 -9.28
C TRP A 437 -20.53 -1.91 -8.27
N GLN A 438 -21.17 -1.94 -7.12
CA GLN A 438 -20.84 -1.06 -6.00
C GLN A 438 -21.01 -1.81 -4.70
N MET A 439 -20.34 -1.29 -3.68
CA MET A 439 -20.40 -1.84 -2.34
C MET A 439 -20.92 -0.76 -1.39
N PRO A 440 -22.24 -0.55 -1.33
CA PRO A 440 -22.81 0.51 -0.50
C PRO A 440 -22.34 0.40 0.95
N GLU A 441 -22.12 1.52 1.63
CA GLU A 441 -21.77 1.48 3.05
C GLU A 441 -22.88 0.82 3.87
N GLY A 442 -22.48 0.03 4.86
CA GLY A 442 -23.44 -0.65 5.77
C GLY A 442 -24.17 -1.85 5.18
N THR A 443 -23.97 -2.20 3.90
CA THR A 443 -24.51 -3.45 3.32
C THR A 443 -23.51 -4.60 3.40
N ASP A 444 -24.03 -5.82 3.45
CA ASP A 444 -23.27 -7.08 3.41
C ASP A 444 -23.27 -7.73 2.01
N ALA A 445 -23.58 -6.93 0.99
CA ALA A 445 -23.66 -7.38 -0.40
C ALA A 445 -22.98 -6.42 -1.38
N LEU A 446 -22.45 -7.00 -2.45
CA LEU A 446 -22.06 -6.30 -3.68
C LEU A 446 -23.31 -6.11 -4.54
N VAL A 447 -23.58 -4.89 -4.99
CA VAL A 447 -24.81 -4.51 -5.69
C VAL A 447 -24.51 -4.06 -7.11
N ASN A 448 -25.20 -4.64 -8.09
CA ASN A 448 -25.13 -4.18 -9.47
C ASN A 448 -25.89 -2.86 -9.63
N ARG A 449 -25.25 -1.82 -10.17
CA ARG A 449 -25.85 -0.49 -10.33
C ARG A 449 -26.99 -0.45 -11.35
N ALA A 450 -26.93 -1.30 -12.37
CA ALA A 450 -27.91 -1.31 -13.45
C ALA A 450 -29.14 -2.18 -13.11
N THR A 451 -28.91 -3.36 -12.52
CA THR A 451 -29.98 -4.34 -12.30
C THR A 451 -30.50 -4.39 -10.86
N GLY A 452 -29.75 -3.85 -9.89
CA GLY A 452 -30.04 -3.99 -8.47
C GLY A 452 -29.75 -5.39 -7.91
N MET A 453 -29.16 -6.30 -8.71
CA MET A 453 -28.75 -7.63 -8.27
C MET A 453 -27.81 -7.52 -7.06
N GLN A 454 -28.05 -8.33 -6.04
CA GLN A 454 -27.23 -8.32 -4.82
C GLN A 454 -26.55 -9.67 -4.62
N LEU A 455 -25.22 -9.62 -4.51
CA LEU A 455 -24.37 -10.75 -4.18
C LEU A 455 -23.94 -10.60 -2.72
N PRO A 456 -24.49 -11.38 -1.78
CA PRO A 456 -24.01 -11.37 -0.41
C PRO A 456 -22.52 -11.68 -0.40
N MET A 457 -21.74 -10.88 0.32
CA MET A 457 -20.30 -11.08 0.46
C MET A 457 -19.98 -12.39 1.18
N ARG A 458 -20.94 -12.92 1.94
CA ARG A 458 -20.82 -14.18 2.64
C ARG A 458 -22.16 -14.90 2.74
N VAL A 459 -22.14 -16.22 2.54
CA VAL A 459 -23.28 -17.11 2.79
C VAL A 459 -22.77 -18.35 3.52
N GLY A 460 -23.03 -18.46 4.82
CA GLY A 460 -22.51 -19.55 5.62
C GLY A 460 -20.97 -19.55 5.69
N THR A 461 -20.34 -20.65 5.28
CA THR A 461 -18.87 -20.80 5.17
C THR A 461 -18.30 -20.31 3.84
N TYR A 462 -19.16 -19.87 2.92
CA TYR A 462 -18.74 -19.38 1.61
C TYR A 462 -18.60 -17.87 1.63
N ARG A 463 -17.49 -17.38 1.08
CA ARG A 463 -17.25 -15.95 0.83
C ARG A 463 -17.32 -15.65 -0.66
N LEU A 464 -17.67 -14.43 -1.03
CA LEU A 464 -17.64 -13.93 -2.39
C LEU A 464 -16.19 -13.57 -2.79
N SER A 465 -15.75 -14.06 -3.94
CA SER A 465 -14.58 -13.60 -4.68
C SER A 465 -14.96 -13.30 -6.13
N TYR A 466 -14.07 -12.70 -6.91
CA TYR A 466 -14.32 -12.42 -8.31
C TYR A 466 -13.17 -12.91 -9.20
N GLY A 467 -13.50 -13.17 -10.46
CA GLY A 467 -12.54 -13.48 -11.51
C GLY A 467 -12.47 -12.32 -12.50
N ALA A 468 -13.15 -12.47 -13.63
CA ALA A 468 -13.27 -11.43 -14.65
C ALA A 468 -14.60 -10.66 -14.55
N ALA A 469 -14.80 -9.66 -15.41
CA ALA A 469 -16.03 -8.89 -15.48
C ALA A 469 -17.30 -9.78 -15.46
N ASN A 470 -18.18 -9.52 -14.49
CA ASN A 470 -19.41 -10.27 -14.23
C ASN A 470 -19.23 -11.78 -13.97
N ARG A 471 -18.03 -12.23 -13.58
CA ARG A 471 -17.73 -13.59 -13.15
C ARG A 471 -17.27 -13.58 -11.70
N PHE A 472 -18.05 -14.25 -10.86
CA PHE A 472 -17.83 -14.31 -9.42
C PHE A 472 -17.68 -15.75 -8.97
N TYR A 473 -17.17 -15.94 -7.77
CA TYR A 473 -17.10 -17.24 -7.14
C TYR A 473 -17.53 -17.15 -5.67
N TYR A 474 -18.14 -18.22 -5.19
CA TYR A 474 -18.32 -18.46 -3.77
C TYR A 474 -17.35 -19.54 -3.34
N GLU A 475 -16.42 -19.20 -2.45
CA GLU A 475 -15.34 -20.07 -2.00
C GLU A 475 -15.52 -20.49 -0.55
N ASN A 476 -15.42 -21.78 -0.27
CA ASN A 476 -15.38 -22.32 1.07
C ASN A 476 -13.93 -22.42 1.55
N VAL A 477 -13.57 -21.57 2.51
CA VAL A 477 -12.20 -21.46 3.05
C VAL A 477 -11.71 -22.76 3.71
N GLN A 478 -12.64 -23.58 4.23
CA GLN A 478 -12.28 -24.82 4.93
C GLN A 478 -11.94 -25.95 3.95
N THR A 479 -12.76 -26.10 2.90
CA THR A 479 -12.72 -27.24 1.98
C THR A 479 -12.07 -26.94 0.63
N GLY A 480 -11.82 -25.66 0.32
CA GLY A 480 -11.38 -25.23 -1.01
C GLY A 480 -12.47 -25.33 -2.08
N GLY A 481 -13.69 -25.73 -1.71
CA GLY A 481 -14.81 -25.88 -2.64
C GLY A 481 -15.25 -24.53 -3.22
N GLN A 482 -15.41 -24.47 -4.54
CA GLN A 482 -15.76 -23.25 -5.25
C GLN A 482 -17.06 -23.41 -6.06
N LEU A 483 -17.94 -22.43 -5.99
CA LEU A 483 -19.14 -22.31 -6.83
C LEU A 483 -18.99 -21.11 -7.75
N GLY A 484 -19.16 -21.29 -9.05
CA GLY A 484 -18.99 -20.21 -10.03
C GLY A 484 -20.29 -19.48 -10.31
N LEU A 485 -20.31 -18.16 -10.24
CA LEU A 485 -21.43 -17.31 -10.61
C LEU A 485 -21.09 -16.48 -11.86
N SER A 486 -22.05 -16.34 -12.78
CA SER A 486 -21.96 -15.42 -13.90
C SER A 486 -23.20 -14.55 -13.94
N ALA A 487 -23.05 -13.25 -14.15
CA ALA A 487 -24.15 -12.29 -14.22
C ALA A 487 -24.15 -11.56 -15.57
N GLY A 488 -25.31 -11.01 -15.96
CA GLY A 488 -25.42 -10.17 -17.16
C GLY A 488 -25.16 -10.90 -18.49
N LEU A 489 -25.38 -12.22 -18.55
CA LEU A 489 -25.33 -12.97 -19.81
C LEU A 489 -26.56 -12.62 -20.66
N LYS A 490 -26.45 -12.66 -21.98
CA LYS A 490 -27.64 -12.53 -22.85
C LYS A 490 -28.56 -13.74 -22.67
N VAL A 491 -29.86 -13.50 -22.58
CA VAL A 491 -30.85 -14.58 -22.59
C VAL A 491 -30.83 -15.28 -23.94
N SER A 492 -30.70 -16.60 -23.92
CA SER A 492 -30.78 -17.49 -25.09
C SER A 492 -31.85 -18.55 -24.89
N ALA A 493 -32.27 -19.19 -26.00
CA ALA A 493 -33.20 -20.30 -25.96
C ALA A 493 -32.62 -21.50 -25.17
N ASP A 494 -33.49 -22.32 -24.58
CA ASP A 494 -33.07 -23.40 -23.68
C ASP A 494 -32.20 -24.45 -24.37
N ASP A 495 -32.46 -24.76 -25.65
CA ASP A 495 -31.65 -25.71 -26.42
C ASP A 495 -30.22 -25.17 -26.66
N GLU A 496 -30.12 -23.87 -26.92
CA GLU A 496 -28.83 -23.18 -27.09
C GLU A 496 -28.05 -23.10 -25.77
N LEU A 497 -28.74 -22.78 -24.67
CA LEU A 497 -28.16 -22.82 -23.33
C LEU A 497 -27.66 -24.23 -22.98
N GLU A 498 -28.47 -25.26 -23.20
CA GLU A 498 -28.07 -26.64 -22.92
C GLU A 498 -26.84 -27.06 -23.72
N SER A 499 -26.79 -26.75 -25.01
CA SER A 499 -25.62 -26.99 -25.87
C SER A 499 -24.37 -26.28 -25.34
N THR A 500 -24.53 -25.03 -24.90
CA THR A 500 -23.45 -24.21 -24.34
C THR A 500 -22.92 -24.77 -23.02
N LEU A 501 -23.81 -25.21 -22.12
CA LEU A 501 -23.40 -25.80 -20.83
C LEU A 501 -22.73 -27.16 -21.01
N ARG A 502 -23.22 -27.99 -21.95
CA ARG A 502 -22.58 -29.27 -22.31
C ARG A 502 -21.18 -29.05 -22.87
N ARG A 503 -21.01 -28.07 -23.76
CA ARG A 503 -19.70 -27.69 -24.30
C ARG A 503 -18.76 -27.17 -23.22
N PHE A 504 -19.24 -26.28 -22.34
CA PHE A 504 -18.45 -25.78 -21.21
C PHE A 504 -17.96 -26.91 -20.30
N MET A 505 -18.83 -27.87 -19.94
CA MET A 505 -18.42 -29.02 -19.15
C MET A 505 -17.36 -29.88 -19.86
N ALA A 506 -17.51 -30.13 -21.16
CA ALA A 506 -16.58 -30.95 -21.92
C ALA A 506 -15.23 -30.27 -22.18
N ASP A 507 -15.25 -28.99 -22.56
CA ASP A 507 -14.08 -28.28 -23.07
C ASP A 507 -13.31 -27.56 -21.95
N THR A 508 -14.00 -27.12 -20.89
CA THR A 508 -13.37 -26.37 -19.78
C THR A 508 -13.19 -27.21 -18.53
N LEU A 509 -14.13 -28.09 -18.22
CA LEU A 509 -14.07 -28.91 -17.00
C LEU A 509 -13.60 -30.35 -17.27
N HIS A 510 -13.41 -30.73 -18.54
CA HIS A 510 -13.09 -32.09 -18.96
C HIS A 510 -14.09 -33.15 -18.44
N LEU A 511 -15.37 -32.76 -18.34
CA LEU A 511 -16.48 -33.60 -17.88
C LEU A 511 -17.39 -34.00 -19.04
N GLN A 512 -17.79 -35.27 -19.08
CA GLN A 512 -18.81 -35.75 -19.99
C GLN A 512 -20.20 -35.59 -19.36
N ALA A 513 -21.04 -34.76 -19.98
CA ALA A 513 -22.39 -34.50 -19.51
C ALA A 513 -23.39 -35.58 -20.00
N GLY A 514 -23.99 -36.29 -19.05
CA GLY A 514 -25.01 -37.31 -19.27
C GLY A 514 -26.44 -36.76 -19.19
N ARG A 515 -27.29 -37.44 -18.41
CA ARG A 515 -28.71 -37.13 -18.26
C ARG A 515 -28.92 -35.77 -17.60
N LEU A 516 -29.89 -35.00 -18.12
CA LEU A 516 -30.31 -33.71 -17.57
C LEU A 516 -31.67 -33.83 -16.87
N ARG A 517 -31.77 -33.26 -15.67
CA ARG A 517 -33.03 -33.05 -14.94
C ARG A 517 -33.29 -31.54 -14.81
N LYS A 518 -34.48 -31.09 -15.18
CA LYS A 518 -34.89 -29.67 -15.10
C LYS A 518 -35.95 -29.52 -14.00
N ALA A 519 -35.80 -28.50 -13.17
CA ALA A 519 -36.75 -28.09 -12.14
C ALA A 519 -36.89 -26.56 -12.15
N THR A 520 -37.96 -26.05 -11.57
CA THR A 520 -38.15 -24.60 -11.35
C THR A 520 -37.89 -24.24 -9.90
N PHE A 521 -37.50 -23.00 -9.65
CA PHE A 521 -37.42 -22.43 -8.31
C PHE A 521 -37.82 -20.95 -8.37
N VAL A 522 -38.20 -20.39 -7.22
CA VAL A 522 -38.58 -18.98 -7.12
C VAL A 522 -37.34 -18.16 -6.70
N PRO A 523 -36.79 -17.29 -7.57
CA PRO A 523 -35.68 -16.41 -7.20
C PRO A 523 -36.13 -15.36 -6.18
N GLN A 524 -35.24 -14.99 -5.25
CA GLN A 524 -35.47 -13.83 -4.39
C GLN A 524 -35.44 -12.54 -5.21
N SER A 525 -36.46 -11.69 -5.03
CA SER A 525 -36.58 -10.41 -5.74
C SER A 525 -35.60 -9.37 -5.18
N THR A 526 -35.09 -8.48 -6.04
CA THR A 526 -34.26 -7.32 -5.64
C THR A 526 -35.07 -6.16 -5.04
N GLY A 527 -36.41 -6.28 -4.98
CA GLY A 527 -37.30 -5.28 -4.41
C GLY A 527 -38.75 -5.41 -4.88
N PRO A 528 -39.71 -4.69 -4.26
CA PRO A 528 -41.12 -4.75 -4.63
C PRO A 528 -41.44 -4.21 -6.04
N GLU A 529 -40.58 -3.35 -6.59
CA GLU A 529 -40.74 -2.73 -7.92
C GLU A 529 -39.92 -3.44 -9.02
N ALA A 530 -39.20 -4.51 -8.70
CA ALA A 530 -38.36 -5.23 -9.64
C ALA A 530 -39.18 -6.09 -10.62
N ALA A 531 -38.76 -6.12 -11.89
CA ALA A 531 -39.33 -7.04 -12.87
C ALA A 531 -39.18 -8.50 -12.41
N SER A 532 -40.22 -9.32 -12.64
CA SER A 532 -40.26 -10.71 -12.20
C SER A 532 -39.13 -11.54 -12.83
N ALA A 533 -38.34 -12.20 -11.99
CA ALA A 533 -37.29 -13.12 -12.42
C ALA A 533 -37.85 -14.55 -12.55
N VAL A 534 -37.38 -15.30 -13.56
CA VAL A 534 -37.76 -16.70 -13.80
C VAL A 534 -36.60 -17.61 -13.44
N GLY A 535 -36.78 -18.44 -12.41
CA GLY A 535 -35.75 -19.35 -11.89
C GLY A 535 -35.91 -20.80 -12.36
N ARG A 536 -34.80 -21.38 -12.84
CA ARG A 536 -34.70 -22.79 -13.23
C ARG A 536 -33.47 -23.43 -12.60
N LYS A 537 -33.59 -24.67 -12.17
CA LYS A 537 -32.50 -25.51 -11.68
C LYS A 537 -32.29 -26.67 -12.65
N TRP A 538 -31.10 -26.76 -13.22
CA TRP A 538 -30.71 -27.79 -14.17
C TRP A 538 -29.62 -28.66 -13.54
N LEU A 539 -29.82 -29.97 -13.53
CA LEU A 539 -28.90 -30.93 -12.94
C LEU A 539 -28.44 -31.93 -14.01
N PHE A 540 -27.15 -31.92 -14.32
CA PHE A 540 -26.51 -32.90 -15.19
C PHE A 540 -25.84 -33.98 -14.35
N GLU A 541 -26.06 -35.25 -14.70
CA GLU A 541 -25.18 -36.34 -14.30
C GLU A 541 -23.88 -36.22 -15.11
N VAL A 542 -22.71 -36.32 -14.47
CA VAL A 542 -21.42 -36.15 -15.16
C VAL A 542 -20.43 -37.24 -14.78
N THR A 543 -19.51 -37.53 -15.70
CA THR A 543 -18.37 -38.44 -15.49
C THR A 543 -17.09 -37.80 -15.99
N GLY A 544 -15.94 -38.17 -15.42
CA GLY A 544 -14.64 -37.76 -15.94
C GLY A 544 -14.42 -38.29 -17.36
N ARG A 545 -13.79 -37.49 -18.22
CA ARG A 545 -13.47 -37.91 -19.59
C ARG A 545 -12.29 -38.89 -19.55
N THR A 546 -12.52 -40.14 -19.93
CA THR A 546 -11.45 -41.15 -20.07
C THR A 546 -10.67 -40.91 -21.36
N GLY A 547 -9.38 -40.57 -21.29
CA GLY A 547 -8.51 -40.66 -22.47
C GLY A 547 -7.33 -39.69 -22.65
N ASP A 548 -7.11 -38.71 -21.77
CA ASP A 548 -5.92 -37.83 -21.86
C ASP A 548 -5.23 -37.74 -20.50
N ASP A 549 -3.90 -37.57 -20.50
CA ASP A 549 -3.06 -37.16 -19.35
C ASP A 549 -3.60 -35.84 -18.78
N THR A 550 -4.68 -35.94 -18.03
CA THR A 550 -5.27 -34.83 -17.30
C THR A 550 -4.45 -34.69 -16.03
N GLU A 551 -3.66 -33.61 -15.95
CA GLU A 551 -3.10 -33.18 -14.66
C GLU A 551 -4.24 -33.20 -13.64
N ALA A 552 -4.06 -33.97 -12.57
CA ALA A 552 -5.06 -34.05 -11.54
C ALA A 552 -5.35 -32.62 -11.04
N ASP A 553 -6.61 -32.20 -10.99
CA ASP A 553 -6.99 -30.92 -10.39
C ASP A 553 -6.64 -30.98 -8.90
N VAL A 554 -5.46 -30.50 -8.55
CA VAL A 554 -4.95 -30.51 -7.18
C VAL A 554 -5.45 -29.24 -6.51
N ASP A 555 -6.08 -29.39 -5.36
CA ASP A 555 -6.45 -28.25 -4.53
C ASP A 555 -5.18 -27.51 -4.10
N PRO A 556 -4.99 -26.23 -4.47
CA PRO A 556 -3.75 -25.52 -4.22
C PRO A 556 -3.51 -25.21 -2.73
N LEU A 557 -4.54 -25.34 -1.88
CA LEU A 557 -4.47 -25.09 -0.44
C LEU A 557 -4.21 -26.37 0.38
N THR A 558 -4.57 -27.54 -0.15
CA THR A 558 -4.47 -28.83 0.56
C THR A 558 -3.56 -29.84 -0.12
N GLY A 559 -3.23 -29.62 -1.40
CA GLY A 559 -2.46 -30.57 -2.21
C GLY A 559 -3.22 -31.87 -2.51
N ALA A 560 -4.50 -31.94 -2.16
CA ALA A 560 -5.33 -33.12 -2.41
C ALA A 560 -5.88 -33.08 -3.83
N GLN A 561 -5.90 -34.23 -4.51
CA GLN A 561 -6.64 -34.35 -5.76
C GLN A 561 -8.12 -34.11 -5.50
N ARG A 562 -8.70 -33.15 -6.23
CA ARG A 562 -10.12 -32.88 -6.17
C ARG A 562 -10.87 -34.06 -6.79
N PRO A 563 -11.83 -34.65 -6.08
CA PRO A 563 -12.59 -35.76 -6.63
C PRO A 563 -13.40 -35.28 -7.84
N THR A 564 -13.41 -36.08 -8.90
CA THR A 564 -14.26 -35.83 -10.06
C THR A 564 -15.73 -35.74 -9.60
N PRO A 565 -16.46 -34.67 -9.94
CA PRO A 565 -17.85 -34.53 -9.54
C PRO A 565 -18.71 -35.62 -10.20
N THR A 566 -19.78 -36.01 -9.51
CA THR A 566 -20.79 -36.95 -10.03
C THR A 566 -21.99 -36.24 -10.66
N GLY A 567 -22.12 -34.93 -10.43
CA GLY A 567 -23.11 -34.10 -11.10
C GLY A 567 -22.67 -32.64 -11.20
N MET A 568 -23.35 -31.89 -12.05
CA MET A 568 -23.21 -30.44 -12.17
C MET A 568 -24.59 -29.80 -12.07
N ALA A 569 -24.77 -28.92 -11.08
CA ALA A 569 -25.99 -28.16 -10.89
C ALA A 569 -25.83 -26.72 -11.38
N PHE A 570 -26.86 -26.23 -12.05
CA PHE A 570 -26.94 -24.88 -12.58
C PHE A 570 -28.25 -24.23 -12.11
N TRP A 571 -28.16 -23.10 -11.40
CA TRP A 571 -29.30 -22.23 -11.14
C TRP A 571 -29.26 -21.12 -12.19
N VAL A 572 -30.23 -21.16 -13.09
CA VAL A 572 -30.40 -20.23 -14.20
C VAL A 572 -31.51 -19.27 -13.82
N VAL A 573 -31.22 -17.97 -13.81
CA VAL A 573 -32.22 -16.94 -13.55
C VAL A 573 -32.24 -15.94 -14.69
N ASP A 574 -33.40 -15.81 -15.33
CA ASP A 574 -33.63 -14.86 -16.41
C ASP A 574 -34.46 -13.69 -15.88
N ARG A 575 -34.02 -12.47 -16.19
CA ARG A 575 -34.71 -11.24 -15.86
C ARG A 575 -34.53 -10.27 -17.03
N GLN A 576 -35.66 -9.90 -17.66
CA GLN A 576 -35.66 -9.12 -18.90
C GLN A 576 -34.80 -9.80 -19.98
N ASP A 577 -33.79 -9.13 -20.52
CA ASP A 577 -32.85 -9.64 -21.53
C ASP A 577 -31.54 -10.18 -20.92
N GLN A 578 -31.45 -10.25 -19.59
CA GLN A 578 -30.27 -10.70 -18.87
C GLN A 578 -30.47 -12.04 -18.14
N ARG A 579 -29.39 -12.82 -18.08
CA ARG A 579 -29.31 -14.11 -17.41
C ARG A 579 -28.17 -14.13 -16.41
N ALA A 580 -28.45 -14.69 -15.25
CA ALA A 580 -27.46 -15.04 -14.24
C ALA A 580 -27.42 -16.57 -14.06
N LEU A 581 -26.23 -17.09 -13.75
CA LEU A 581 -25.94 -18.51 -13.72
C LEU A 581 -25.03 -18.85 -12.53
N LEU A 582 -25.58 -19.51 -11.50
CA LEU A 582 -24.78 -20.14 -10.45
C LEU A 582 -24.49 -21.60 -10.83
N ARG A 583 -23.23 -22.00 -10.72
CA ARG A 583 -22.68 -23.29 -11.16
C ARG A 583 -22.05 -24.00 -9.97
N ALA A 584 -22.46 -25.23 -9.71
CA ALA A 584 -21.97 -26.01 -8.59
C ALA A 584 -21.58 -27.44 -9.02
N PRO A 585 -20.32 -27.86 -8.82
CA PRO A 585 -19.95 -29.27 -8.91
C PRO A 585 -20.54 -30.03 -7.73
N LEU A 586 -21.15 -31.19 -7.98
CA LEU A 586 -21.76 -32.03 -6.96
C LEU A 586 -20.91 -33.26 -6.68
N LEU A 587 -20.56 -33.45 -5.41
CA LEU A 587 -19.85 -34.62 -4.91
C LEU A 587 -20.83 -35.68 -4.39
N ARG A 588 -20.38 -36.94 -4.31
CA ARG A 588 -21.18 -38.11 -3.87
C ARG A 588 -21.89 -37.93 -2.53
N THR A 589 -21.37 -37.07 -1.64
CA THR A 589 -21.90 -36.85 -0.29
C THR A 589 -23.15 -35.95 -0.26
N GLY A 590 -23.55 -35.32 -1.37
CA GLY A 590 -24.76 -34.49 -1.48
C GLY A 590 -24.69 -33.13 -0.76
N GLN A 591 -23.69 -32.90 0.09
CA GLN A 591 -23.52 -31.68 0.89
C GLN A 591 -23.42 -30.41 0.03
N THR A 592 -22.72 -30.50 -1.12
CA THR A 592 -22.51 -29.36 -2.02
C THR A 592 -23.79 -28.87 -2.69
N GLU A 593 -24.78 -29.75 -2.90
CA GLU A 593 -26.06 -29.35 -3.49
C GLU A 593 -26.89 -28.48 -2.53
N ALA A 594 -26.91 -28.85 -1.24
CA ALA A 594 -27.58 -28.09 -0.21
C ALA A 594 -26.90 -26.74 0.04
N GLU A 595 -25.57 -26.70 0.03
CA GLU A 595 -24.76 -25.48 0.10
C GLU A 595 -25.04 -24.55 -1.08
N ALA A 596 -24.99 -25.06 -2.31
CA ALA A 596 -25.29 -24.29 -3.51
C ALA A 596 -26.75 -23.79 -3.54
N SER A 597 -27.70 -24.61 -3.05
CA SER A 597 -29.11 -24.20 -2.94
C SER A 597 -29.28 -23.03 -1.96
N ARG A 598 -28.58 -23.04 -0.82
CA ARG A 598 -28.59 -21.91 0.14
C ARG A 598 -28.04 -20.63 -0.47
N ILE A 599 -26.96 -20.72 -1.25
CA ILE A 599 -26.40 -19.55 -1.96
C ILE A 599 -27.39 -19.05 -3.00
N ALA A 600 -27.95 -19.93 -3.84
CA ALA A 600 -28.94 -19.56 -4.83
C ALA A 600 -30.18 -18.86 -4.23
N GLN A 601 -30.56 -19.24 -3.00
CA GLN A 601 -31.66 -18.61 -2.25
C GLN A 601 -31.27 -17.28 -1.61
N ALA A 602 -30.01 -17.08 -1.23
CA ALA A 602 -29.53 -15.84 -0.62
C ALA A 602 -29.23 -14.74 -1.65
N LEU A 603 -28.99 -15.11 -2.91
CA LEU A 603 -28.82 -14.18 -4.01
C LEU A 603 -30.14 -13.45 -4.30
N SER A 604 -30.09 -12.12 -4.36
CA SER A 604 -31.19 -11.32 -4.90
C SER A 604 -30.96 -11.11 -6.39
N TRP A 605 -31.78 -11.73 -7.23
CA TRP A 605 -31.49 -11.95 -8.66
C TRP A 605 -31.93 -10.83 -9.61
#